data_AF-A0A6A4WP00-F1
#
_entry.id   AF-A0A6A4WP00-F1
#
_cell.length_a   1.000
_cell.length_b   1.000
_cell.length_c   1.000
_cell.angle_alpha   90.00
_cell.angle_beta   90.00
_cell.angle_gamma   90.00
#
_symmetry.space_group_name_H-M   'P 1'
#
loop_
_entity.id
_entity.type
_entity.pdbx_description
1 polymer ?
#
loop_
_entity_poly.entity_id
_entity_poly.type
_entity_poly.pdbx_seq_one_letter_code
_entity_poly.pdbx_strand_id
1 'polypeptide(L)'
;MGRFEMEVWYQSPYPEDSARGSKMFICQYCLKYLRCRTSLERHNAKCVWRFPPGDEIYRKDALSVFEVDGRRFKSYCQNLCLLAKLFLDNKTLYFDVEPFLFYVMTVADSEGCHVVGYFSKVSPAAAGGSQPARRRPALGNTATAAQRPPQITVHLTDPVG
;
A
#
# COMPACT_ATOMS: atom_id res chain seq x y z
N MET A 1 2.61 -0.48 11.84
CA MET A 1 1.65 0.24 10.96
C MET A 1 0.27 0.11 11.59
N GLY A 2 -0.35 1.24 11.95
CA GLY A 2 -1.57 1.20 12.79
C GLY A 2 -1.31 0.43 14.09
N ARG A 3 -2.18 -0.53 14.41
CA ARG A 3 -2.06 -1.40 15.59
C ARG A 3 -1.05 -2.54 15.42
N PHE A 4 -0.49 -2.72 14.23
CA PHE A 4 0.38 -3.85 13.91
C PHE A 4 1.87 -3.51 14.07
N GLU A 5 2.63 -4.44 14.61
CA GLU A 5 4.09 -4.50 14.57
C GLU A 5 4.49 -5.63 13.64
N MET A 6 5.45 -5.38 12.75
CA MET A 6 5.82 -6.31 11.68
C MET A 6 7.34 -6.42 11.62
N GLU A 7 7.83 -7.66 11.61
CA GLU A 7 9.21 -7.92 11.25
C GLU A 7 9.37 -7.87 9.73
N VAL A 8 10.49 -7.33 9.28
CA VAL A 8 10.78 -7.11 7.85
C VAL A 8 11.63 -8.25 7.32
N TRP A 9 11.42 -8.63 6.06
CA TRP A 9 12.13 -9.76 5.45
C TRP A 9 13.35 -9.30 4.64
N TYR A 10 13.28 -8.12 4.07
CA TYR A 10 14.31 -7.57 3.19
C TYR A 10 14.63 -6.12 3.54
N GLN A 11 15.83 -5.68 3.19
CA GLN A 11 16.19 -4.27 3.28
C GLN A 11 15.43 -3.43 2.26
N SER A 12 15.01 -2.25 2.69
CA SER A 12 14.38 -1.22 1.86
C SER A 12 15.17 0.08 1.98
N PRO A 13 15.38 0.83 0.88
CA PRO A 13 16.24 2.01 0.82
C PRO A 13 15.53 3.26 1.40
N TYR A 14 15.10 3.17 2.65
CA TYR A 14 14.72 4.36 3.41
C TYR A 14 15.95 5.23 3.64
N PRO A 15 15.81 6.57 3.71
CA PRO A 15 16.93 7.45 4.02
C PRO A 15 17.64 7.03 5.31
N GLU A 16 18.98 7.09 5.33
CA GLU A 16 19.80 6.53 6.42
C GLU A 16 19.36 6.99 7.81
N ASP A 17 18.98 8.26 7.97
CA ASP A 17 18.52 8.80 9.26
C ASP A 17 17.26 8.11 9.80
N SER A 18 16.44 7.54 8.90
CA SER A 18 15.23 6.78 9.22
C SER A 18 15.48 5.27 9.38
N ALA A 19 16.56 4.75 8.80
CA ALA A 19 16.95 3.34 8.85
C ALA A 19 17.89 2.99 10.03
N ARG A 20 18.53 3.99 10.66
CA ARG A 20 19.47 3.80 11.80
C ARG A 20 18.81 3.34 13.11
N GLY A 21 17.48 3.38 13.22
CA GLY A 21 16.76 2.94 14.42
C GLY A 21 16.36 1.46 14.35
N SER A 22 16.25 0.80 15.51
CA SER A 22 15.73 -0.58 15.59
C SER A 22 14.26 -0.72 15.18
N LYS A 23 13.52 0.40 15.11
CA LYS A 23 12.10 0.43 14.79
C LYS A 23 11.74 1.66 13.96
N MET A 24 10.89 1.47 12.96
CA MET A 24 10.31 2.52 12.13
C MET A 24 8.80 2.56 12.31
N PHE A 25 8.22 3.76 12.27
CA PHE A 25 6.78 3.98 12.42
C PHE A 25 6.19 4.43 11.09
N ILE A 26 5.08 3.85 10.67
CA ILE A 26 4.44 4.17 9.38
C ILE A 26 2.97 4.52 9.63
N CYS A 27 2.55 5.68 9.13
CA CYS A 27 1.14 6.07 9.11
C CYS A 27 0.35 5.08 8.26
N GLN A 28 -0.74 4.51 8.79
CA GLN A 28 -1.52 3.51 8.08
C GLN A 28 -2.28 4.06 6.85
N TYR A 29 -2.50 5.38 6.80
CA TYR A 29 -3.27 6.01 5.73
C TYR A 29 -2.38 6.63 4.66
N CYS A 30 -1.50 7.57 5.01
CA CYS A 30 -0.67 8.26 4.01
C CYS A 30 0.68 7.57 3.75
N LEU A 31 0.96 6.47 4.47
CA LEU A 31 2.18 5.67 4.38
C LEU A 31 3.48 6.42 4.71
N LYS A 32 3.39 7.66 5.22
CA LYS A 32 4.57 8.40 5.67
C LYS A 32 5.28 7.61 6.78
N TYR A 33 6.57 7.42 6.60
CA TYR A 33 7.46 6.83 7.59
C TYR A 33 8.01 7.90 8.55
N LEU A 34 8.16 7.54 9.82
CA LEU A 34 8.57 8.41 10.93
C LEU A 34 9.52 7.66 11.86
N ARG A 35 10.40 8.41 12.51
CA ARG A 35 11.50 7.86 13.32
C ARG A 35 11.11 7.43 14.73
N CYS A 36 10.02 7.97 15.28
CA CYS A 36 9.60 7.69 16.64
C CYS A 36 8.09 7.77 16.81
N ARG A 37 7.60 7.13 17.87
CA ARG A 37 6.17 7.10 18.25
C ARG A 37 5.58 8.50 18.43
N THR A 38 6.25 9.40 19.12
CA THR A 38 5.79 10.79 19.34
C THR A 38 5.58 11.54 18.02
N SER A 39 6.44 11.30 17.03
CA SER A 39 6.27 11.90 15.69
C SER A 39 5.07 11.32 14.96
N LEU A 40 4.82 10.01 15.07
CA LEU A 40 3.64 9.36 14.50
C LEU A 40 2.35 9.88 15.14
N GLU A 41 2.30 10.03 16.46
CA GLU A 41 1.13 10.55 17.18
C GLU A 41 0.80 11.98 16.74
N ARG A 42 1.81 12.87 16.70
CA ARG A 42 1.66 14.23 16.17
C ARG A 42 1.23 14.26 14.70
N HIS A 43 1.72 13.31 13.90
CA HIS A 43 1.29 13.17 12.51
C HIS A 43 -0.18 12.73 12.42
N ASN A 44 -0.59 11.71 13.17
CA ASN A 44 -1.96 11.20 13.16
C ASN A 44 -2.98 12.28 13.56
N ALA A 45 -2.63 13.14 14.52
CA ALA A 45 -3.46 14.28 14.94
C ALA A 45 -3.70 15.32 13.82
N LYS A 46 -2.84 15.38 12.80
CA LYS A 46 -2.91 16.34 11.68
C LYS A 46 -3.20 15.67 10.33
N CYS A 47 -3.07 14.35 10.25
CA CYS A 47 -3.19 13.62 9.00
C CYS A 47 -4.65 13.59 8.57
N VAL A 48 -4.93 14.20 7.42
CA VAL A 48 -6.28 14.29 6.84
C VAL A 48 -6.68 13.03 6.07
N TRP A 49 -5.73 12.12 5.79
CA TRP A 49 -5.99 10.92 5.02
C TRP A 49 -6.67 9.84 5.86
N ARG A 50 -7.77 9.27 5.35
CA ARG A 50 -8.45 8.09 5.90
C ARG A 50 -8.70 6.99 4.87
N PHE A 51 -8.20 7.19 3.66
CA PHE A 51 -8.24 6.25 2.55
C PHE A 51 -7.08 6.59 1.59
N PRO A 52 -6.66 5.67 0.71
CA PRO A 52 -5.66 5.95 -0.31
C PRO A 52 -6.06 7.14 -1.20
N PRO A 53 -5.11 7.96 -1.67
CA PRO A 53 -5.42 8.95 -2.70
C PRO A 53 -5.86 8.30 -4.01
N GLY A 54 -6.41 9.07 -4.94
CA GLY A 54 -6.82 8.57 -6.25
C GLY A 54 -8.31 8.23 -6.32
N ASP A 55 -8.67 7.43 -7.31
CA ASP A 55 -10.07 7.14 -7.64
C ASP A 55 -10.46 5.77 -7.11
N GLU A 56 -11.57 5.69 -6.37
CA GLU A 56 -12.14 4.41 -5.96
C GLU A 56 -12.83 3.75 -7.16
N ILE A 57 -12.20 2.71 -7.71
CA ILE A 57 -12.66 2.05 -8.94
C ILE A 57 -13.47 0.77 -8.68
N TYR A 58 -13.47 0.30 -7.43
CA TYR A 58 -14.25 -0.87 -7.00
C TYR A 58 -14.65 -0.71 -5.53
N ARG A 59 -15.89 -1.06 -5.22
CA ARG A 59 -16.44 -1.17 -3.87
C ARG A 59 -17.38 -2.38 -3.80
N LYS A 60 -17.20 -3.22 -2.78
CA LYS A 60 -18.17 -4.23 -2.37
C LYS A 60 -18.08 -4.42 -0.86
N ASP A 61 -19.16 -4.07 -0.16
CA ASP A 61 -19.19 -4.08 1.30
C ASP A 61 -18.04 -3.24 1.90
N ALA A 62 -17.24 -3.83 2.80
CA ALA A 62 -16.05 -3.19 3.36
C ALA A 62 -14.83 -3.21 2.42
N LEU A 63 -14.86 -3.94 1.30
CA LEU A 63 -13.72 -4.08 0.39
C LEU A 63 -13.73 -2.97 -0.67
N SER A 64 -12.60 -2.29 -0.84
CA SER A 64 -12.39 -1.28 -1.87
C SER A 64 -11.09 -1.47 -2.64
N VAL A 65 -11.05 -0.98 -3.87
CA VAL A 65 -9.81 -0.81 -4.66
C VAL A 65 -9.70 0.61 -5.20
N PHE A 66 -8.58 1.25 -4.91
CA PHE A 66 -8.24 2.60 -5.36
C PHE A 66 -7.20 2.53 -6.49
N GLU A 67 -7.46 3.22 -7.61
CA GLU A 67 -6.48 3.47 -8.67
C GLU A 67 -5.73 4.77 -8.36
N VAL A 68 -4.43 4.64 -8.11
CA VAL A 68 -3.54 5.74 -7.71
C VAL A 68 -2.50 5.96 -8.79
N ASP A 69 -2.55 7.13 -9.43
CA ASP A 69 -1.57 7.54 -10.43
C ASP A 69 -0.26 7.97 -9.76
N GLY A 70 0.84 7.25 -10.05
CA GLY A 70 2.17 7.54 -9.53
C GLY A 70 2.73 8.90 -9.95
N ARG A 71 2.26 9.48 -11.06
CA ARG A 71 2.62 10.84 -11.48
C ARG A 71 1.92 11.89 -10.63
N ARG A 72 0.65 11.66 -10.25
CA ARG A 72 -0.16 12.60 -9.45
C ARG A 72 0.16 12.51 -7.95
N PHE A 73 0.40 11.30 -7.44
CA PHE A 73 0.57 11.03 -6.01
C PHE A 73 1.96 10.45 -5.70
N LYS A 74 3.01 11.05 -6.27
CA LYS A 74 4.40 10.59 -6.20
C LYS A 74 4.84 10.17 -4.81
N SER A 75 4.66 11.02 -3.80
CA SER A 75 5.09 10.71 -2.42
C SER A 75 4.38 9.51 -1.81
N TYR A 76 3.07 9.36 -2.07
CA TYR A 76 2.31 8.21 -1.58
C TYR A 76 2.81 6.91 -2.23
N CYS A 77 2.99 6.93 -3.54
CA CYS A 77 3.45 5.76 -4.29
C CYS A 77 4.90 5.38 -3.96
N GLN A 78 5.78 6.36 -3.71
CA GLN A 78 7.15 6.11 -3.23
C GLN A 78 7.13 5.47 -1.84
N ASN A 79 6.33 5.98 -0.90
CA ASN A 79 6.17 5.38 0.42
C ASN A 79 5.62 3.95 0.34
N LEU A 80 4.63 3.70 -0.52
CA LEU A 80 4.10 2.37 -0.75
C LEU A 80 5.17 1.42 -1.31
N CYS A 81 5.99 1.90 -2.24
CA CYS A 81 7.10 1.11 -2.78
C CYS A 81 8.16 0.76 -1.73
N LEU A 82 8.54 1.73 -0.89
CA LEU A 82 9.49 1.53 0.21
C LEU A 82 8.94 0.53 1.24
N LEU A 83 7.65 0.62 1.59
CA LEU A 83 6.99 -0.35 2.45
C LEU A 83 7.00 -1.75 1.82
N ALA A 84 6.65 -1.86 0.54
CA ALA A 84 6.62 -3.14 -0.15
C ALA A 84 8.00 -3.81 -0.26
N LYS A 85 9.06 -3.03 -0.47
CA LYS A 85 10.43 -3.55 -0.56
C LYS A 85 10.90 -4.25 0.72
N LEU A 86 10.29 -3.96 1.87
CA LEU A 86 10.54 -4.69 3.11
C LEU A 86 10.10 -6.16 3.06
N PHE A 87 9.19 -6.50 2.14
CA PHE A 87 8.59 -7.85 2.00
C PHE A 87 8.82 -8.47 0.62
N LEU A 88 9.47 -7.73 -0.30
CA LEU A 88 9.76 -8.17 -1.66
C LEU A 88 11.27 -8.16 -1.89
N ASP A 89 11.80 -9.31 -2.30
CA ASP A 89 13.22 -9.47 -2.63
C ASP A 89 13.61 -8.63 -3.87
N ASN A 90 12.94 -8.92 -4.98
CA ASN A 90 13.33 -8.45 -6.31
C ASN A 90 12.64 -7.16 -6.78
N LYS A 91 12.29 -6.26 -5.84
CA LYS A 91 11.71 -4.95 -6.20
C LYS A 91 12.81 -3.94 -6.50
N THR A 92 12.92 -3.53 -7.77
CA THR A 92 14.00 -2.66 -8.26
C THR A 92 13.60 -1.19 -8.41
N LEU A 93 12.30 -0.90 -8.56
CA LEU A 93 11.79 0.47 -8.74
C LEU A 93 10.98 0.91 -7.53
N TYR A 94 11.47 1.98 -6.87
CA TYR A 94 10.85 2.57 -5.68
C TYR A 94 10.80 4.10 -5.69
N PHE A 95 11.67 4.79 -6.45
CA PHE A 95 11.62 6.25 -6.61
C PHE A 95 10.96 6.69 -7.93
N ASP A 96 11.19 5.93 -9.01
CA ASP A 96 10.63 6.20 -10.34
C ASP A 96 9.21 5.62 -10.47
N VAL A 97 8.28 6.24 -9.75
CA VAL A 97 6.87 5.79 -9.66
C VAL A 97 5.96 6.38 -10.73
N GLU A 98 6.38 7.46 -11.40
CA GLU A 98 5.58 8.19 -12.39
C GLU A 98 5.09 7.33 -13.57
N PRO A 99 5.86 6.33 -14.05
CA PRO A 99 5.39 5.44 -15.10
C PRO A 99 4.29 4.46 -14.68
N PHE A 100 3.84 4.43 -13.43
CA PHE A 100 2.98 3.36 -12.90
C PHE A 100 1.62 3.86 -12.38
N LEU A 101 0.59 3.05 -12.61
CA LEU A 101 -0.66 3.06 -11.85
C LEU A 101 -0.55 2.03 -10.71
N PHE A 102 -1.02 2.38 -9.53
CA PHE A 102 -1.06 1.53 -8.35
C PHE A 102 -2.52 1.21 -8.01
N TYR A 103 -2.83 -0.07 -7.83
CA TYR A 103 -4.16 -0.54 -7.45
C TYR A 103 -4.11 -0.98 -5.99
N VAL A 104 -4.57 -0.12 -5.09
CA VAL A 104 -4.47 -0.31 -3.64
C VAL A 104 -5.77 -0.88 -3.12
N MET A 105 -5.69 -2.09 -2.55
CA MET A 105 -6.83 -2.76 -1.93
C MET A 105 -6.92 -2.38 -0.45
N THR A 106 -8.12 -2.11 0.02
CA THR A 106 -8.38 -1.78 1.43
C THR A 106 -9.58 -2.53 1.98
N VAL A 107 -9.59 -2.69 3.31
CA VAL A 107 -10.78 -3.06 4.09
C VAL A 107 -11.19 -1.86 4.93
N ALA A 108 -12.45 -1.45 4.85
CA ALA A 108 -13.00 -0.31 5.55
C ALA A 108 -13.64 -0.70 6.90
N ASP A 109 -13.47 0.16 7.89
CA ASP A 109 -14.22 0.16 9.16
C ASP A 109 -14.72 1.58 9.50
N SER A 110 -15.09 1.83 10.76
CA SER A 110 -15.56 3.13 11.22
C SER A 110 -14.47 4.22 11.25
N GLU A 111 -13.18 3.87 11.22
CA GLU A 111 -12.06 4.81 11.25
C GLU A 111 -11.57 5.18 9.85
N GLY A 112 -11.69 4.29 8.87
CA GLY A 112 -11.29 4.55 7.50
C GLY A 112 -11.05 3.28 6.66
N CYS A 113 -10.36 3.45 5.53
CA CYS A 113 -9.95 2.38 4.63
C CYS A 113 -8.50 1.98 4.92
N HIS A 114 -8.30 0.75 5.38
CA HIS A 114 -6.99 0.22 5.78
C HIS A 114 -6.37 -0.60 4.67
N VAL A 115 -5.15 -0.26 4.26
CA VAL A 115 -4.43 -0.96 3.19
C VAL A 115 -4.16 -2.42 3.56
N VAL A 116 -4.58 -3.34 2.70
CA VAL A 116 -4.33 -4.79 2.85
C VAL A 116 -3.39 -5.35 1.79
N GLY A 117 -3.23 -4.66 0.65
CA GLY A 117 -2.35 -5.07 -0.43
C GLY A 117 -2.41 -4.12 -1.61
N TYR A 118 -1.51 -4.32 -2.57
CA TYR A 118 -1.55 -3.58 -3.83
C TYR A 118 -0.85 -4.35 -4.95
N PHE A 119 -1.10 -3.94 -6.19
CA PHE A 119 -0.22 -4.24 -7.32
C PHE A 119 0.00 -2.97 -8.16
N SER A 120 1.11 -2.93 -8.91
CA SER A 120 1.42 -1.82 -9.82
C SER A 120 1.41 -2.28 -11.27
N LYS A 121 0.97 -1.42 -12.18
CA LYS A 121 0.95 -1.65 -13.63
C LYS A 121 1.56 -0.46 -14.35
N VAL A 122 2.34 -0.70 -15.41
CA VAL A 122 2.84 0.38 -16.28
C VAL A 122 1.64 1.14 -16.84
N SER A 123 1.68 2.47 -16.71
CA SER A 123 0.63 3.34 -17.20
C SER A 123 0.57 3.30 -18.72
N PRO A 124 -0.62 3.42 -19.34
CA PRO A 124 -0.73 3.45 -20.80
C PRO A 124 0.08 4.57 -21.45
N ALA A 125 0.20 5.72 -20.76
CA ALA A 125 1.02 6.85 -21.19
C ALA A 125 2.51 6.49 -21.26
N ALA A 126 3.02 5.72 -20.29
CA ALA A 126 4.40 5.25 -20.30
C ALA A 126 4.64 4.09 -21.29
N ALA A 127 3.59 3.32 -21.60
CA ALA A 127 3.67 2.21 -22.55
C ALA A 127 3.61 2.65 -24.04
N GLY A 128 3.50 3.96 -24.33
CA GLY A 128 3.41 4.48 -25.69
C GLY A 128 2.08 4.22 -26.41
N GLY A 129 1.04 3.79 -25.68
CA GLY A 129 -0.27 3.50 -26.24
C GLY A 129 -1.22 4.70 -26.14
N SER A 130 -1.73 5.19 -27.27
CA SER A 130 -2.92 6.03 -27.30
C SER A 130 -4.12 5.20 -26.79
N GLN A 131 -4.77 5.63 -25.71
CA GLN A 131 -5.99 4.97 -25.24
C GLN A 131 -7.13 5.24 -26.23
N PRO A 132 -7.79 4.21 -26.81
CA PRO A 132 -9.18 4.38 -27.18
C PRO A 132 -10.00 4.57 -25.89
N ALA A 133 -10.96 5.50 -25.92
CA ALA A 133 -11.85 5.79 -24.80
C ALA A 133 -12.38 4.49 -24.18
N ARG A 134 -12.18 4.31 -22.86
CA ARG A 134 -12.63 3.13 -22.11
C ARG A 134 -14.14 2.92 -22.31
N ARG A 135 -14.53 1.97 -23.17
CA ARG A 135 -15.87 1.37 -23.11
C ARG A 135 -15.90 0.43 -21.91
N ARG A 136 -16.86 0.64 -21.01
CA ARG A 136 -17.16 -0.26 -19.87
C ARG A 136 -17.39 -1.69 -20.41
N PRO A 137 -16.58 -2.70 -20.03
CA PRO A 137 -16.92 -4.08 -20.32
C PRO A 137 -17.93 -4.57 -19.27
N ALA A 138 -18.99 -5.24 -19.73
CA ALA A 138 -19.87 -6.02 -18.88
C ALA A 138 -19.08 -7.23 -18.32
N LEU A 139 -19.19 -7.48 -17.01
CA LEU A 139 -18.57 -8.63 -16.36
C LEU A 139 -19.15 -9.96 -16.89
N GLY A 140 -18.27 -10.82 -17.42
CA GLY A 140 -18.52 -12.24 -17.61
C GLY A 140 -17.58 -13.04 -16.70
N ASN A 141 -18.14 -13.96 -15.92
CA ASN A 141 -17.43 -14.84 -14.99
C ASN A 141 -16.73 -15.99 -15.71
N THR A 142 -15.51 -16.33 -15.27
CA THR A 142 -15.05 -17.74 -15.13
C THR A 142 -13.87 -17.79 -14.16
N ALA A 143 -13.93 -18.75 -13.22
CA ALA A 143 -12.94 -19.03 -12.18
C ALA A 143 -11.94 -20.11 -12.63
N THR A 144 -10.74 -20.11 -12.05
CA THR A 144 -9.94 -21.34 -11.82
C THR A 144 -8.94 -21.14 -10.68
N ALA A 145 -8.74 -22.21 -9.91
CA ALA A 145 -8.04 -22.30 -8.63
C ALA A 145 -6.52 -22.46 -8.74
N ALA A 146 -5.78 -22.10 -7.68
CA ALA A 146 -4.40 -22.53 -7.45
C ALA A 146 -4.12 -22.74 -5.95
N GLN A 147 -3.32 -23.77 -5.67
CA GLN A 147 -3.15 -24.50 -4.40
C GLN A 147 -2.33 -23.77 -3.33
N ARG A 148 -2.55 -24.12 -2.06
CA ARG A 148 -1.80 -23.66 -0.86
C ARG A 148 -0.56 -24.53 -0.60
N PRO A 149 0.58 -23.93 -0.21
CA PRO A 149 1.56 -24.57 0.67
C PRO A 149 1.93 -23.68 1.89
N PRO A 150 2.80 -24.17 2.79
CA PRO A 150 2.48 -24.70 4.12
C PRO A 150 2.08 -23.64 5.17
N GLN A 151 1.35 -24.09 6.20
CA GLN A 151 0.96 -23.25 7.34
C GLN A 151 2.16 -22.99 8.26
N ILE A 152 2.40 -21.71 8.58
CA ILE A 152 3.12 -21.30 9.79
C ILE A 152 2.17 -20.38 10.57
N THR A 153 1.78 -20.84 11.75
CA THR A 153 0.89 -20.14 12.69
C THR A 153 1.62 -18.98 13.33
N VAL A 154 1.00 -17.80 13.33
CA VAL A 154 1.48 -16.64 14.10
C VAL A 154 0.59 -16.50 15.33
N HIS A 155 1.18 -16.61 16.51
CA HIS A 155 0.48 -16.49 17.78
C HIS A 155 -0.03 -15.06 17.96
N LEU A 156 -1.35 -14.94 18.15
CA LEU A 156 -2.00 -13.73 18.63
C LEU A 156 -1.79 -13.71 20.15
N THR A 157 -0.90 -12.84 20.62
CA THR A 157 -0.99 -12.42 22.02
C THR A 157 -1.71 -11.09 22.06
N ASP A 158 -2.95 -11.11 22.57
CA ASP A 158 -3.61 -9.91 23.05
C ASP A 158 -2.72 -9.28 24.14
N PRO A 159 -2.39 -7.99 24.06
CA PRO A 159 -2.00 -7.28 25.26
C PRO A 159 -3.28 -6.93 26.03
N VAL A 160 -3.59 -7.79 27.00
CA VAL A 160 -4.42 -7.55 28.19
C VAL A 160 -5.93 -7.74 28.01
N GLY A 161 -6.42 -8.86 28.58
CA GLY A 161 -7.82 -9.22 28.78
C GLY A 161 -7.97 -10.71 29.07
#